data_AF-A0A1C5K1A3-F1
#
_entry.id   AF-A0A1C5K1A3-F1
#
_cell.length_a   1.000
_cell.length_b   1.000
_cell.length_c   1.000
_cell.angle_alpha   90.00
_cell.angle_beta   90.00
_cell.angle_gamma   90.00
#
_symmetry.space_group_name_H-M   'P 1'
#
loop_
_entity.id
_entity.type
_entity.pdbx_description
1 polymer ?
#
loop_
_entity_poly.entity_id
_entity_poly.type
_entity_poly.pdbx_seq_one_letter_code
_entity_poly.pdbx_strand_id
1 'polypeptide(L)'
;MRLPEVLALHLSGVREVVDASREGVDLAGRYHLPADVRHRRCAIADAGALVGTPDRLLVGLLGPKPSVHLNPREVAEALTAAAPGTRAVLLLAWPVDQLPAHLLVGPLVAARCQIVDAIPLSTAGIRGVSAALIAQRVDRPLPPRGHLVDMTVERRAAHPLPEPVDELRTMLRMANEHQLTGLVTRSVRRRLQALEDEVEQQRRVIAERDDRLAALEGELAALRGGEAPGTGQPPAGEPSEGFFGPAGRPK
;
A
#
# COMPACT_ATOMS: atom_id res chain seq x y z
N MET A 1 -2.87 5.80 -4.63
CA MET A 1 -2.47 7.07 -5.27
C MET A 1 -1.19 6.82 -6.06
N ARG A 2 -0.95 7.49 -7.17
CA ARG A 2 0.33 7.41 -7.89
C ARG A 2 1.34 8.38 -7.26
N LEU A 3 2.64 8.10 -7.39
CA LEU A 3 3.68 8.98 -6.85
C LEU A 3 3.61 10.44 -7.35
N PRO A 4 3.36 10.71 -8.64
CA PRO A 4 3.23 12.10 -9.12
C PRO A 4 2.10 12.87 -8.44
N GLU A 5 0.98 12.20 -8.14
CA GLU A 5 -0.18 12.80 -7.46
C GLU A 5 0.19 13.18 -6.02
N VAL A 6 0.91 12.30 -5.30
CA VAL A 6 1.41 12.59 -3.95
C VAL A 6 2.33 13.81 -3.97
N LEU A 7 3.31 13.84 -4.88
CA LEU A 7 4.25 14.96 -4.95
C LEU A 7 3.52 16.26 -5.28
N ALA A 8 2.60 16.26 -6.25
CA ALA A 8 1.81 17.44 -6.59
C ALA A 8 1.10 18.08 -5.39
N LEU A 9 0.53 17.26 -4.48
CA LEU A 9 -0.14 17.74 -3.26
C LEU A 9 0.83 18.39 -2.25
N HIS A 10 2.11 18.07 -2.30
CA HIS A 10 3.11 18.52 -1.35
C HIS A 10 4.15 19.49 -1.92
N LEU A 11 4.04 19.86 -3.20
CA LEU A 11 4.92 20.82 -3.87
C LEU A 11 4.53 22.30 -3.65
N SER A 12 3.39 22.60 -3.02
CA SER A 12 3.01 23.99 -2.74
C SER A 12 4.11 24.72 -1.95
N GLY A 13 4.62 25.81 -2.49
CA GLY A 13 5.72 26.62 -1.91
C GLY A 13 7.11 25.97 -2.00
N VAL A 14 7.26 24.84 -2.67
CA VAL A 14 8.55 24.17 -2.91
C VAL A 14 9.17 24.70 -4.20
N ARG A 15 10.44 25.08 -4.17
CA ARG A 15 11.23 25.50 -5.33
C ARG A 15 12.26 24.46 -5.77
N GLU A 16 12.64 23.56 -4.86
CA GLU A 16 13.63 22.52 -5.14
C GLU A 16 13.27 21.21 -4.42
N VAL A 17 13.32 20.11 -5.17
CA VAL A 17 13.25 18.74 -4.67
C VAL A 17 14.66 18.20 -4.53
N VAL A 18 15.04 17.86 -3.30
CA VAL A 18 16.33 17.25 -2.94
C VAL A 18 16.13 15.74 -2.85
N ASP A 19 16.56 15.00 -3.87
CA ASP A 19 16.53 13.54 -3.91
C ASP A 19 17.81 12.96 -3.28
N ALA A 20 17.65 12.36 -2.11
CA ALA A 20 18.73 11.72 -1.36
C ALA A 20 18.79 10.20 -1.60
N SER A 21 18.06 9.66 -2.58
CA SER A 21 18.02 8.22 -2.85
C SER A 21 19.38 7.68 -3.31
N ARG A 22 19.72 6.49 -2.80
CA ARG A 22 20.99 5.80 -3.13
C ARG A 22 21.16 5.58 -4.63
N GLU A 23 22.40 5.47 -5.07
CA GLU A 23 22.74 5.18 -6.47
C GLU A 23 22.01 3.93 -6.98
N GLY A 24 21.59 3.96 -8.24
CA GLY A 24 20.76 2.91 -8.85
C GLY A 24 19.25 3.08 -8.63
N VAL A 25 18.83 3.97 -7.74
CA VAL A 25 17.44 4.44 -7.67
C VAL A 25 17.30 5.71 -8.51
N ASP A 26 16.46 5.66 -9.54
CA ASP A 26 16.05 6.83 -10.31
C ASP A 26 14.60 7.18 -9.93
N LEU A 27 14.43 8.12 -9.01
CA LEU A 27 13.11 8.65 -8.68
C LEU A 27 12.71 9.78 -9.63
N ALA A 28 13.66 10.56 -10.13
CA ALA A 28 13.40 11.65 -11.07
C ALA A 28 12.66 11.16 -12.34
N GLY A 29 13.04 10.00 -12.87
CA GLY A 29 12.32 9.36 -13.97
C GLY A 29 10.93 8.81 -13.62
N ARG A 30 10.51 8.86 -12.34
CA ARG A 30 9.24 8.31 -11.83
C ARG A 30 8.21 9.38 -11.49
N TYR A 31 8.59 10.65 -11.47
CA TYR A 31 7.68 11.75 -11.23
C TYR A 31 7.93 12.90 -12.21
N HIS A 32 6.87 13.66 -12.48
CA HIS A 32 6.95 14.86 -13.30
C HIS A 32 6.87 16.05 -12.36
N LEU A 33 7.93 16.85 -12.33
CA LEU A 33 7.95 18.11 -11.58
C LEU A 33 7.38 19.24 -12.45
N PRO A 34 6.66 20.20 -11.84
CA PRO A 34 6.36 21.47 -12.47
C PRO A 34 7.64 22.19 -12.94
N ALA A 35 7.53 23.01 -13.99
CA ALA A 35 8.69 23.68 -14.61
C ALA A 35 9.42 24.66 -13.66
N ASP A 36 8.72 25.17 -12.66
CA ASP A 36 9.24 26.07 -11.63
C ASP A 36 9.94 25.35 -10.47
N VAL A 37 9.86 24.01 -10.41
CA VAL A 37 10.47 23.20 -9.37
C VAL A 37 11.72 22.50 -9.90
N ARG A 38 12.87 22.79 -9.29
CA ARG A 38 14.15 22.16 -9.64
C ARG A 38 14.28 20.79 -9.00
N HIS A 39 14.94 19.87 -9.70
CA HIS A 39 15.36 18.59 -9.13
C HIS A 39 16.86 18.62 -8.86
N ARG A 40 17.27 18.22 -7.65
CA ARG A 40 18.67 18.07 -7.27
C ARG A 40 18.88 16.73 -6.57
N ARG A 41 19.76 15.90 -7.12
CA ARG A 41 20.22 14.67 -6.47
C ARG A 41 21.44 14.96 -5.59
N CYS A 42 21.51 14.33 -4.42
CA CYS A 42 22.69 14.41 -3.55
C CYS A 42 22.86 13.13 -2.72
N ALA A 43 24.02 12.97 -2.08
CA ALA A 43 24.17 11.97 -1.03
C ALA A 43 23.37 12.39 0.22
N ILE A 44 22.88 11.42 1.00
CA ILE A 44 22.11 11.70 2.21
C ILE A 44 22.92 12.51 3.25
N ALA A 45 24.24 12.32 3.30
CA ALA A 45 25.12 13.08 4.17
C ALA A 45 25.13 14.59 3.86
N ASP A 46 24.93 14.97 2.60
CA ASP A 46 24.91 16.37 2.16
C ASP A 46 23.50 16.98 2.23
N ALA A 47 22.46 16.12 2.34
CA ALA A 47 21.07 16.55 2.25
C ALA A 47 20.70 17.56 3.34
N GLY A 48 21.28 17.44 4.54
CA GLY A 48 20.99 18.37 5.65
C GLY A 48 21.34 19.82 5.35
N ALA A 49 22.47 20.08 4.69
CA ALA A 49 22.87 21.41 4.26
C ALA A 49 21.96 21.94 3.13
N LEU A 50 21.37 21.03 2.36
CA LEU A 50 20.49 21.37 1.25
C LEU A 50 19.05 21.59 1.68
N VAL A 51 18.51 20.91 2.69
CA VAL A 51 17.10 21.05 3.10
C VAL A 51 16.90 22.04 4.26
N GLY A 52 17.83 22.98 4.40
CA GLY A 52 17.83 23.98 5.48
C GLY A 52 16.61 24.92 5.50
N THR A 53 15.88 25.04 4.39
CA THR A 53 14.76 25.98 4.23
C THR A 53 13.44 25.30 3.86
N PRO A 54 12.27 25.87 4.23
CA PRO A 54 10.95 25.26 3.97
C PRO A 54 10.52 25.20 2.50
N ASP A 55 11.19 25.93 1.62
CA ASP A 55 10.99 25.91 0.17
C ASP A 55 11.68 24.73 -0.51
N ARG A 56 12.30 23.83 0.27
CA ARG A 56 12.95 22.62 -0.22
C ARG A 56 12.28 21.37 0.35
N LEU A 57 12.13 20.37 -0.51
CA LEU A 57 11.48 19.11 -0.19
C LEU A 57 12.50 17.97 -0.26
N LEU A 58 12.73 17.28 0.86
CA LEU A 58 13.54 16.06 0.86
C LEU A 58 12.73 14.91 0.28
N VAL A 59 13.29 14.13 -0.64
CA VAL A 59 12.72 12.88 -1.14
C VAL A 59 13.73 11.76 -0.94
N GLY A 60 13.25 10.62 -0.47
CA GLY A 60 14.12 9.46 -0.27
C GLY A 60 13.36 8.15 -0.21
N LEU A 61 14.03 7.07 -0.60
CA LEU A 61 13.50 5.71 -0.53
C LEU A 61 14.02 4.99 0.72
N LEU A 62 13.13 4.67 1.66
CA LEU A 62 13.41 3.89 2.86
C LEU A 62 12.98 2.43 2.66
N GLY A 63 13.69 1.50 3.29
CA GLY A 63 13.34 0.08 3.19
C GLY A 63 14.38 -0.87 3.78
N PRO A 64 14.17 -2.19 3.63
CA PRO A 64 14.98 -3.21 4.30
C PRO A 64 16.31 -3.55 3.63
N LYS A 65 16.65 -2.95 2.48
CA LYS A 65 17.84 -3.28 1.66
C LYS A 65 18.84 -2.12 1.71
N PRO A 66 19.86 -2.15 2.58
CA PRO A 66 20.75 -1.01 2.81
C PRO A 66 21.55 -0.55 1.57
N SER A 67 21.75 -1.43 0.58
CA SER A 67 22.45 -1.07 -0.66
C SER A 67 21.66 -0.10 -1.54
N VAL A 68 20.33 -0.10 -1.45
CA VAL A 68 19.43 0.71 -2.31
C VAL A 68 18.50 1.62 -1.51
N HIS A 69 18.28 1.33 -0.23
CA HIS A 69 17.38 2.07 0.63
C HIS A 69 18.15 2.86 1.69
N LEU A 70 17.62 4.03 2.02
CA LEU A 70 18.08 4.87 3.10
C LEU A 70 17.70 4.27 4.46
N ASN A 71 18.55 4.50 5.45
CA ASN A 71 18.24 4.23 6.84
C ASN A 71 17.39 5.39 7.41
N PRO A 72 16.31 5.11 8.16
CA PRO A 72 15.53 6.16 8.82
C PRO A 72 16.35 7.13 9.69
N ARG A 73 17.47 6.68 10.28
CA ARG A 73 18.38 7.53 11.05
C ARG A 73 19.13 8.54 10.19
N GLU A 74 19.63 8.13 9.03
CA GLU A 74 20.33 9.03 8.08
C GLU A 74 19.39 10.16 7.63
N VAL A 75 18.11 9.83 7.36
CA VAL A 75 17.08 10.81 7.02
C VAL A 75 16.78 11.76 8.19
N ALA A 76 16.67 11.22 9.41
CA ALA A 76 16.44 12.03 10.59
C ALA A 76 17.60 13.00 10.87
N GLU A 77 18.85 12.56 10.67
CA GLU A 77 20.03 13.41 10.78
C GLU A 77 19.98 14.58 9.79
N ALA A 78 19.66 14.29 8.52
CA ALA A 78 19.49 15.34 7.51
C ALA A 78 18.38 16.35 7.88
N LEU A 79 17.26 15.87 8.43
CA LEU A 79 16.13 16.73 8.83
C LEU A 79 16.36 17.49 10.14
N THR A 80 17.32 17.07 10.97
CA THR A 80 17.60 17.74 12.24
C THR A 80 18.14 19.17 12.03
N ALA A 81 18.92 19.37 10.98
CA ALA A 81 19.47 20.68 10.59
C ALA A 81 18.46 21.57 9.83
N ALA A 82 17.29 21.03 9.46
CA ALA A 82 16.29 21.76 8.68
C ALA A 82 15.52 22.78 9.53
N ALA A 83 15.10 23.88 8.90
CA ALA A 83 14.18 24.82 9.52
C ALA A 83 12.79 24.19 9.77
N PRO A 84 12.06 24.65 10.80
CA PRO A 84 10.65 24.31 10.96
C PRO A 84 9.85 24.65 9.69
N GLY A 85 8.98 23.74 9.25
CA GLY A 85 8.25 23.85 7.99
C GLY A 85 8.86 23.07 6.84
N THR A 86 10.14 22.68 6.92
CA THR A 86 10.75 21.78 5.92
C THR A 86 10.01 20.45 5.88
N ARG A 87 9.71 19.99 4.67
CA ARG A 87 8.96 18.77 4.41
C ARG A 87 9.87 17.69 3.84
N ALA A 88 9.47 16.44 4.07
CA ALA A 88 10.06 15.26 3.45
C ALA A 88 8.96 14.33 2.94
N VAL A 89 9.17 13.78 1.73
CA VAL A 89 8.38 12.67 1.18
C VAL A 89 9.26 11.42 1.23
N LEU A 90 8.90 10.50 2.11
CA LEU A 90 9.65 9.28 2.38
C LEU A 90 8.91 8.10 1.77
N LEU A 91 9.47 7.54 0.71
CA LEU A 91 8.92 6.39 0.00
C LEU A 91 9.26 5.12 0.77
N LEU A 92 8.27 4.27 1.01
CA LEU A 92 8.42 3.07 1.83
C LEU A 92 8.44 1.82 0.96
N ALA A 93 9.58 1.14 0.95
CA ALA A 93 9.75 -0.13 0.26
C ALA A 93 9.37 -1.37 1.12
N TRP A 94 8.87 -1.16 2.33
CA TRP A 94 8.23 -2.23 3.09
C TRP A 94 6.79 -2.44 2.61
N PRO A 95 6.28 -3.69 2.63
CA PRO A 95 4.85 -3.93 2.61
C PRO A 95 4.18 -3.15 3.75
N VAL A 96 3.00 -2.56 3.48
CA VAL A 96 2.31 -1.70 4.46
C VAL A 96 1.98 -2.48 5.75
N ASP A 97 1.59 -3.74 5.62
CA ASP A 97 1.29 -4.68 6.71
C ASP A 97 2.53 -5.09 7.53
N GLN A 98 3.74 -4.82 7.03
CA GLN A 98 5.01 -5.18 7.66
C GLN A 98 5.85 -3.94 8.01
N LEU A 99 5.22 -2.76 8.10
CA LEU A 99 5.94 -1.52 8.38
C LEU A 99 6.58 -1.55 9.77
N PRO A 100 7.91 -1.34 9.88
CA PRO A 100 8.59 -1.30 11.16
C PRO A 100 8.39 0.06 11.83
N ALA A 101 7.21 0.28 12.42
CA ALA A 101 6.83 1.57 13.02
C ALA A 101 7.86 2.09 14.02
N HIS A 102 8.41 1.21 14.87
CA HIS A 102 9.44 1.57 15.85
C HIS A 102 10.74 2.09 15.22
N LEU A 103 11.12 1.61 14.02
CA LEU A 103 12.30 2.08 13.29
C LEU A 103 12.05 3.43 12.60
N LEU A 104 10.80 3.76 12.28
CA LEU A 104 10.43 4.99 11.58
C LEU A 104 10.14 6.13 12.58
N VAL A 105 9.34 5.86 13.61
CA VAL A 105 8.87 6.88 14.56
C VAL A 105 10.01 7.44 15.38
N GLY A 106 10.88 6.59 15.95
CA GLY A 106 11.95 7.02 16.84
C GLY A 106 12.86 8.08 16.22
N PRO A 107 13.47 7.82 15.05
CA PRO A 107 14.32 8.79 14.35
C PRO A 107 13.59 10.08 13.97
N LEU A 108 12.36 10.00 13.42
CA LEU A 108 11.60 11.19 13.06
C LEU A 108 11.27 12.06 14.27
N VAL A 109 10.89 11.45 15.40
CA VAL A 109 10.66 12.16 16.66
C VAL A 109 11.94 12.80 17.18
N ALA A 110 13.09 12.13 17.06
CA ALA A 110 14.38 12.70 17.44
C ALA A 110 14.75 13.92 16.58
N ALA A 111 14.42 13.90 15.29
CA ALA A 111 14.56 15.02 14.37
C ALA A 111 13.44 16.08 14.51
N ARG A 112 12.56 15.97 15.52
CA ARG A 112 11.39 16.84 15.74
C ARG A 112 10.51 16.96 14.49
N CYS A 113 10.28 15.83 13.83
CA CYS A 113 9.41 15.69 12.68
C CYS A 113 8.06 15.05 13.04
N GLN A 114 6.99 15.64 12.52
CA GLN A 114 5.65 15.07 12.57
C GLN A 114 5.28 14.47 11.22
N ILE A 115 4.74 13.25 11.22
CA ILE A 115 4.09 12.65 10.05
C ILE A 115 2.76 13.37 9.88
N VAL A 116 2.63 14.13 8.80
CA VAL A 116 1.41 14.90 8.47
C VAL A 116 0.46 14.11 7.60
N ASP A 117 0.97 13.15 6.83
CA ASP A 117 0.17 12.24 6.02
C ASP A 117 0.91 10.92 5.76
N ALA A 118 0.14 9.87 5.50
CA ALA A 118 0.63 8.53 5.21
C ALA A 118 -0.27 7.90 4.14
N ILE A 119 0.25 7.83 2.91
CA ILE A 119 -0.54 7.58 1.70
C ILE A 119 -0.14 6.23 1.09
N PRO A 120 -1.06 5.27 0.94
CA PRO A 120 -0.77 4.04 0.22
C PRO A 120 -0.61 4.31 -1.28
N LEU A 121 0.47 3.80 -1.85
CA LEU A 121 0.78 3.92 -3.27
C LEU A 121 0.22 2.74 -4.04
N SER A 122 -0.24 2.97 -5.26
CA SER A 122 -0.58 1.87 -6.17
C SER A 122 0.69 1.29 -6.79
N THR A 123 0.66 -0.02 -7.07
CA THR A 123 1.75 -0.79 -7.69
C THR A 123 2.21 -0.27 -9.07
N ALA A 124 1.48 0.68 -9.66
CA ALA A 124 1.79 1.29 -10.95
C ALA A 124 2.92 2.35 -10.89
N GLY A 125 3.29 2.87 -9.71
CA GLY A 125 4.24 3.98 -9.59
C GLY A 125 5.71 3.55 -9.59
N ILE A 126 6.11 2.77 -8.58
CA ILE A 126 7.47 2.25 -8.41
C ILE A 126 7.38 0.83 -7.88
N ARG A 127 7.99 -0.14 -8.58
CA ARG A 127 7.98 -1.54 -8.16
C ARG A 127 8.68 -1.66 -6.80
N GLY A 128 7.98 -2.27 -5.84
CA GLY A 128 8.51 -2.49 -4.49
C GLY A 128 8.32 -1.32 -3.53
N VAL A 129 7.62 -0.25 -3.92
CA VAL A 129 7.21 0.83 -3.01
C VAL A 129 5.71 0.71 -2.71
N SER A 130 5.35 0.69 -1.44
CA SER A 130 3.98 0.44 -0.99
C SER A 130 3.27 1.68 -0.46
N ALA A 131 4.00 2.67 0.04
CA ALA A 131 3.44 3.88 0.62
C ALA A 131 4.41 5.08 0.54
N ALA A 132 3.87 6.28 0.73
CA ALA A 132 4.62 7.51 0.97
C ALA A 132 4.25 8.06 2.34
N LEU A 133 5.26 8.41 3.15
CA LEU A 133 5.08 9.18 4.38
C LEU A 133 5.48 10.62 4.11
N ILE A 134 4.64 11.54 4.59
CA ILE A 134 4.91 12.96 4.51
C ILE A 134 5.27 13.41 5.91
N ALA A 135 6.51 13.79 6.11
CA ALA A 135 7.01 14.31 7.37
C ALA A 135 7.29 15.80 7.26
N GLN A 136 7.10 16.53 8.34
CA GLN A 136 7.42 17.95 8.44
C GLN A 136 8.20 18.21 9.72
N ARG A 137 9.29 18.98 9.62
CA ARG A 137 10.01 19.49 10.79
C ARG A 137 9.15 20.53 11.49
N VAL A 138 8.90 20.35 12.79
CA VAL A 138 7.99 21.21 13.55
C VAL A 138 8.53 21.55 14.93
N ASP A 139 8.38 22.81 15.35
CA ASP A 139 8.74 23.21 16.72
C ASP A 139 7.55 23.14 17.68
N ARG A 140 6.34 22.98 17.15
CA ARG A 140 5.09 22.76 17.88
C ARG A 140 4.27 21.71 17.14
N PRO A 141 3.49 20.88 17.83
CA PRO A 141 2.66 19.88 17.17
C PRO A 141 1.66 20.55 16.22
N LEU A 142 1.60 20.05 15.00
CA LEU A 142 0.56 20.42 14.04
C LEU A 142 -0.74 19.72 14.43
N PRO A 143 -1.90 20.38 14.24
CA PRO A 143 -3.18 19.74 14.46
C PRO A 143 -3.29 18.50 13.56
N PRO A 144 -3.85 17.38 14.05
CA PRO A 144 -4.07 16.20 13.25
C PRO A 144 -4.99 16.54 12.08
N ARG A 145 -4.56 16.24 10.85
CA ARG A 145 -5.41 16.39 9.66
C ARG A 145 -6.44 15.26 9.65
N GLY A 146 -7.68 15.57 10.01
CA GLY A 146 -8.87 14.73 9.77
C GLY A 146 -9.69 15.30 8.61
N HIS A 147 -10.34 14.43 7.82
CA HIS A 147 -11.11 14.77 6.62
C HIS A 147 -12.36 15.64 6.83
N LEU A 148 -12.55 16.25 7.99
CA LEU A 148 -13.60 17.23 8.24
C LEU A 148 -13.09 18.24 9.28
N VAL A 149 -12.42 19.30 8.82
CA VAL A 149 -12.41 20.58 9.56
C VAL A 149 -12.43 21.71 8.53
N ASP A 150 -13.62 21.96 8.01
CA ASP A 150 -14.08 23.29 7.66
C ASP A 150 -14.45 23.95 9.00
N MET A 151 -13.49 24.60 9.66
CA MET A 151 -13.76 25.47 10.81
C MET A 151 -12.72 26.59 10.78
N THR A 152 -13.22 27.81 10.63
CA THR A 152 -12.59 29.04 11.08
C THR A 152 -11.99 28.85 12.49
N VAL A 153 -10.68 28.73 12.59
CA VAL A 153 -9.97 28.79 13.87
C VAL A 153 -9.07 30.03 13.88
N GLU A 154 -9.70 31.19 13.89
CA GLU A 154 -9.18 32.35 14.61
C GLU A 154 -9.30 32.08 16.12
N ARG A 155 -8.49 31.19 16.69
CA ARG A 155 -8.23 31.16 18.14
C ARG A 155 -7.15 30.16 18.54
N ARG A 156 -5.89 30.61 18.49
CA ARG A 156 -4.91 30.47 19.59
C ARG A 156 -3.62 31.23 19.27
N ALA A 157 -3.75 32.54 19.10
CA ALA A 157 -2.65 33.47 19.33
C ALA A 157 -2.76 33.99 20.76
N ALA A 158 -2.47 33.13 21.75
CA ALA A 158 -2.30 33.58 23.13
C ALA A 158 -1.44 32.57 23.89
N HIS A 159 -0.24 33.02 24.27
CA HIS A 159 0.80 32.39 25.10
C HIS A 159 1.93 31.64 24.37
N PRO A 160 3.11 32.30 24.21
CA PRO A 160 4.36 31.66 23.84
C PRO A 160 5.08 31.20 25.10
N LEU A 161 4.78 30.00 25.59
CA LEU A 161 5.71 29.29 26.46
C LEU A 161 6.24 28.09 25.67
N PRO A 162 7.56 27.88 25.62
CA PRO A 162 8.10 26.65 25.05
C PRO A 162 7.62 25.49 25.92
N GLU A 163 6.85 24.58 25.32
CA GLU A 163 6.51 23.32 25.96
C GLU A 163 7.82 22.59 26.32
N PRO A 164 7.95 22.00 27.52
CA PRO A 164 9.14 21.24 27.88
C PRO A 164 9.40 20.17 26.81
N VAL A 165 10.66 19.99 26.44
CA VAL A 165 11.10 19.17 25.29
C VAL A 165 10.52 17.75 25.32
N ASP A 166 10.26 17.22 26.51
CA ASP A 166 9.67 15.89 26.70
C ASP A 166 8.18 15.82 26.36
N GLU A 167 7.42 16.91 26.52
CA GLU A 167 6.02 16.98 26.10
C GLU A 167 5.91 16.97 24.58
N LEU A 168 6.70 17.79 23.88
CA LEU A 168 6.73 17.80 22.41
C LEU A 168 7.13 16.43 21.86
N ARG A 169 8.17 15.80 22.43
CA ARG A 169 8.62 14.47 22.02
C ARG A 169 7.52 13.42 22.17
N THR A 170 6.79 13.46 23.28
CA THR A 170 5.68 12.55 23.56
C THR A 170 4.54 12.78 22.57
N MET A 171 4.16 14.03 22.31
CA MET A 171 3.11 14.36 21.35
C MET A 171 3.46 13.95 19.92
N LEU A 172 4.69 14.22 19.47
CA LEU A 172 5.16 13.78 18.15
C LEU A 172 5.14 12.27 18.01
N ARG A 173 5.56 11.55 19.06
CA ARG A 173 5.49 10.08 19.08
C ARG A 173 4.06 9.58 18.90
N MET A 174 3.13 10.07 19.72
CA MET A 174 1.72 9.68 19.64
C MET A 174 1.10 10.01 18.27
N ALA A 175 1.37 11.21 17.75
CA ALA A 175 0.87 11.63 16.44
C ALA A 175 1.41 10.76 15.30
N ASN A 176 2.72 10.47 15.32
CA ASN A 176 3.37 9.67 14.29
C ASN A 176 2.92 8.20 14.34
N GLU A 177 2.81 7.62 15.54
CA GLU A 177 2.27 6.27 15.73
C GLU A 177 0.83 6.18 15.22
N HIS A 178 -0.02 7.15 15.58
CA HIS A 178 -1.39 7.21 15.12
C HIS A 178 -1.51 7.24 13.58
N GLN A 179 -0.68 8.04 12.90
CA GLN A 179 -0.69 8.10 11.43
C GLN A 179 -0.27 6.78 10.78
N LEU A 180 0.78 6.13 11.31
CA LEU A 180 1.22 4.83 10.79
C LEU A 180 0.19 3.74 11.04
N THR A 181 -0.40 3.68 12.24
CA THR A 181 -1.51 2.75 12.52
C THR A 181 -2.68 2.99 11.57
N GLY A 182 -3.04 4.25 11.32
CA GLY A 182 -4.08 4.62 10.35
C GLY A 182 -3.78 4.13 8.94
N LEU A 183 -2.53 4.25 8.47
CA LEU A 183 -2.09 3.71 7.18
C LEU A 183 -2.28 2.19 7.12
N VAL A 184 -1.81 1.46 8.13
CA VAL A 184 -1.91 -0.01 8.19
C VAL A 184 -3.37 -0.44 8.21
N THR A 185 -4.18 0.10 9.12
CA THR A 185 -5.59 -0.27 9.25
C THR A 185 -6.38 0.01 7.97
N ARG A 186 -6.19 1.17 7.33
CA ARG A 186 -6.87 1.50 6.06
C ARG A 186 -6.45 0.56 4.93
N SER A 187 -5.16 0.23 4.84
CA SER A 187 -4.64 -0.70 3.83
C SER A 187 -5.21 -2.12 4.02
N VAL A 188 -5.24 -2.62 5.26
CA VAL A 188 -5.81 -3.93 5.58
C VAL A 188 -7.29 -3.98 5.25
N ARG A 189 -8.09 -2.98 5.66
CA ARG A 189 -9.52 -2.91 5.32
C ARG A 189 -9.76 -2.91 3.81
N ARG A 190 -8.97 -2.13 3.06
CA ARG A 190 -9.07 -2.10 1.60
C ARG A 190 -8.74 -3.45 0.97
N ARG A 191 -7.73 -4.16 1.49
CA ARG A 191 -7.35 -5.48 1.00
C ARG A 191 -8.44 -6.52 1.30
N LEU A 192 -9.03 -6.46 2.49
CA LEU A 192 -10.15 -7.32 2.85
C LEU A 192 -11.32 -7.13 1.90
N GLN A 193 -11.74 -5.88 1.66
CA GLN A 193 -12.83 -5.57 0.74
C GLN A 193 -12.53 -6.04 -0.70
N ALA A 194 -11.31 -5.83 -1.19
CA ALA A 194 -10.92 -6.31 -2.52
C ALA A 194 -10.93 -7.85 -2.64
N LEU A 195 -10.60 -8.57 -1.56
CA LEU A 195 -10.69 -10.03 -1.52
C LEU A 195 -12.13 -10.51 -1.47
N GLU A 196 -13.01 -9.82 -0.74
CA GLU A 196 -14.45 -10.10 -0.71
C GLU A 196 -15.07 -9.94 -2.10
N ASP A 197 -14.73 -8.84 -2.81
CA ASP A 197 -15.17 -8.59 -4.18
C ASP A 197 -14.66 -9.68 -5.15
N GLU A 198 -13.41 -10.12 -4.99
CA GLU A 198 -12.81 -11.18 -5.81
C GLU A 198 -13.50 -12.55 -5.59
N VAL A 199 -13.78 -12.90 -4.33
CA VAL A 199 -14.50 -14.14 -3.98
C VAL A 199 -15.91 -14.13 -4.55
N GLU A 200 -16.62 -13.00 -4.44
CA GLU A 200 -17.96 -12.86 -5.02
C GLU A 200 -17.94 -13.00 -6.55
N GLN A 201 -16.95 -12.40 -7.22
CA GLN A 201 -16.79 -12.54 -8.66
C GLN A 201 -16.48 -13.99 -9.06
N GLN A 202 -15.62 -14.69 -8.31
CA GLN A 202 -15.31 -16.10 -8.56
C GLN A 202 -16.54 -17.00 -8.37
N ARG A 203 -17.37 -16.74 -7.35
CA ARG A 203 -18.63 -17.47 -7.12
C ARG A 203 -19.58 -17.32 -8.30
N ARG A 204 -19.71 -16.11 -8.86
CA ARG A 204 -20.54 -15.88 -10.06
C ARG A 204 -20.03 -16.65 -11.27
N VAL A 205 -18.71 -16.64 -11.49
CA VAL A 205 -18.08 -17.39 -12.59
C VAL A 205 -18.27 -18.90 -12.43
N ILE A 206 -18.21 -19.42 -11.20
CA ILE A 206 -18.47 -20.84 -10.93
C ILE A 206 -19.94 -21.17 -11.21
N ALA A 207 -20.87 -20.37 -10.70
CA ALA A 207 -22.31 -20.59 -10.95
C ALA A 207 -22.65 -20.58 -12.46
N GLU A 208 -22.11 -19.62 -13.21
CA GLU A 208 -22.30 -19.57 -14.67
C GLU A 208 -21.72 -20.80 -15.39
N ARG A 209 -20.58 -21.32 -14.92
CA ARG A 209 -19.98 -22.55 -15.46
C ARG A 209 -20.82 -23.77 -15.12
N ASP A 210 -21.35 -23.86 -13.90
CA ASP A 210 -22.19 -24.97 -13.45
C ASP A 210 -23.51 -24.99 -14.24
N ASP A 211 -24.14 -23.84 -14.46
CA ASP A 211 -25.33 -23.70 -15.31
C ASP A 211 -25.05 -24.15 -16.75
N ARG A 212 -23.91 -23.75 -17.30
CA ARG A 212 -23.48 -24.14 -18.64
C ARG A 212 -23.18 -25.65 -18.75
N LEU A 213 -22.56 -26.23 -17.71
CA LEU A 213 -22.31 -27.67 -17.65
C LEU A 213 -23.62 -28.44 -17.57
N ALA A 214 -24.56 -28.02 -16.72
CA ALA A 214 -25.87 -28.66 -16.61
C ALA A 214 -26.65 -28.61 -17.94
N ALA A 215 -26.58 -27.50 -18.67
CA ALA A 215 -27.18 -27.38 -19.99
C ALA A 215 -26.56 -28.37 -21.00
N LEU A 216 -25.23 -28.45 -21.06
CA LEU A 216 -24.52 -29.38 -21.94
C LEU A 216 -24.77 -30.85 -21.57
N GLU A 217 -24.85 -31.16 -20.27
CA GLU A 217 -25.21 -32.50 -19.78
C GLU A 217 -26.64 -32.87 -20.19
N GLY A 218 -27.58 -31.92 -20.12
CA GLY A 218 -28.95 -32.09 -20.60
C GLY A 218 -29.01 -32.37 -22.11
N GLU A 219 -28.25 -31.63 -22.91
CA GLU A 219 -28.15 -31.86 -24.37
C GLU A 219 -27.55 -33.24 -24.68
N LEU A 220 -26.48 -33.65 -23.98
CA LEU A 220 -25.86 -34.97 -24.14
C LEU A 220 -26.82 -36.10 -23.73
N ALA A 221 -27.58 -35.92 -22.64
CA ALA A 221 -28.59 -36.87 -22.21
C ALA A 221 -29.72 -36.99 -23.23
N ALA A 222 -30.17 -35.88 -23.83
CA ALA A 222 -31.18 -35.89 -24.88
C ALA A 222 -30.70 -36.60 -26.15
N LEU A 223 -29.44 -36.38 -26.56
CA LEU A 223 -28.82 -37.08 -27.69
C LEU A 223 -28.70 -38.59 -27.45
N ARG A 224 -28.34 -39.01 -26.22
CA ARG A 224 -28.26 -40.42 -25.82
C ARG A 224 -29.63 -41.08 -25.66
N GLY A 225 -30.64 -40.33 -25.22
CA GLY A 225 -32.03 -40.81 -25.12
C GLY A 225 -32.75 -40.92 -26.47
N GLY A 226 -32.25 -40.24 -27.51
CA GLY A 226 -32.70 -40.39 -28.89
C GLY A 226 -32.24 -41.69 -29.57
N GLU A 227 -31.23 -42.38 -29.00
CA GLU A 227 -30.89 -43.76 -29.35
C GLU A 227 -31.73 -44.74 -28.51
N ALA A 228 -32.98 -44.97 -28.92
CA ALA A 228 -33.78 -46.09 -28.45
C ALA A 228 -33.86 -47.18 -29.55
N PRO A 229 -33.96 -48.46 -29.16
CA PRO A 229 -33.33 -49.58 -29.84
C PRO A 229 -34.04 -49.96 -31.14
N GLY A 230 -33.26 -50.07 -32.22
CA GLY A 230 -33.65 -50.78 -33.43
C GLY A 230 -33.96 -52.23 -33.09
N THR A 231 -35.24 -52.56 -33.13
CA THR A 231 -35.83 -53.90 -33.06
C THR A 231 -35.25 -54.83 -34.12
N GLY A 232 -34.71 -55.97 -33.68
CA GLY A 232 -34.21 -57.03 -34.55
C GLY A 232 -34.33 -58.42 -33.93
N GLN A 233 -35.58 -58.83 -33.67
CA GLN A 233 -36.11 -60.21 -33.79
C GLN A 233 -35.64 -61.33 -32.83
N PRO A 234 -36.58 -62.05 -32.17
CA PRO A 234 -36.29 -63.30 -31.46
C PRO A 234 -36.38 -64.51 -32.41
N PRO A 235 -35.64 -65.60 -32.11
CA PRO A 235 -36.19 -66.93 -32.34
C PRO A 235 -36.32 -67.69 -31.02
N ALA A 236 -37.45 -68.38 -30.94
CA ALA A 236 -37.83 -69.31 -29.89
C ALA A 236 -37.05 -70.63 -29.95
N GLY A 237 -36.95 -71.28 -28.78
CA GLY A 237 -36.67 -72.71 -28.58
C GLY A 237 -35.20 -73.04 -28.31
N GLU A 238 -34.80 -73.84 -27.33
CA GLU A 238 -35.41 -74.55 -26.19
C GLU A 238 -34.22 -75.11 -25.33
N PRO A 239 -34.39 -75.92 -24.26
CA PRO A 239 -33.59 -75.85 -23.03
C PRO A 239 -32.40 -76.83 -22.94
N SER A 240 -31.40 -76.53 -22.10
CA SER A 240 -30.56 -77.52 -21.38
C SER A 240 -29.74 -76.82 -20.29
N GLU A 241 -30.03 -77.05 -19.02
CA GLU A 241 -29.26 -77.89 -18.09
C GLU A 241 -27.92 -77.31 -17.58
N GLY A 242 -27.84 -77.23 -16.25
CA GLY A 242 -26.59 -77.17 -15.48
C GLY A 242 -26.05 -75.75 -15.24
N PHE A 243 -25.30 -75.44 -14.19
CA PHE A 243 -24.79 -76.18 -13.04
C PHE A 243 -23.94 -75.15 -12.25
N PHE A 244 -24.13 -75.07 -10.92
CA PHE A 244 -23.24 -74.52 -9.89
C PHE A 244 -22.67 -73.08 -9.93
N GLY A 245 -23.01 -72.33 -8.87
CA GLY A 245 -22.04 -72.03 -7.79
C GLY A 245 -21.27 -70.70 -7.81
N PRO A 246 -20.80 -70.20 -6.65
CA PRO A 246 -20.88 -68.77 -6.31
C PRO A 246 -19.52 -68.07 -6.06
N ALA A 247 -19.63 -66.77 -5.72
CA ALA A 247 -18.78 -65.98 -4.81
C ALA A 247 -17.86 -64.91 -5.43
N GLY A 248 -17.84 -63.74 -4.76
CA GLY A 248 -16.72 -62.80 -4.83
C GLY A 248 -17.10 -61.33 -4.76
N ARG A 249 -17.31 -60.78 -3.56
CA ARG A 249 -17.15 -59.33 -3.30
C ARG A 249 -15.66 -58.99 -3.31
N PRO A 250 -15.28 -57.77 -3.72
CA PRO A 250 -14.14 -57.10 -3.09
C PRO A 250 -14.58 -55.83 -2.36
N LYS A 251 -13.76 -55.47 -1.37
CA LYS A 251 -13.75 -54.18 -0.67
C LYS A 251 -13.15 -53.10 -1.54
#